data_AF-A0A848KTY9-F1
#
_entry.id   AF-A0A848KTY9-F1
#
_cell.length_a   1.000
_cell.length_b   1.000
_cell.length_c   1.000
_cell.angle_alpha   90.00
_cell.angle_beta   90.00
_cell.angle_gamma   90.00
#
_symmetry.space_group_name_H-M   'P 1'
#
loop_
_entity.id
_entity.type
_entity.pdbx_description
1 polymer ?
#
loop_
_entity_poly.entity_id
_entity_poly.type
_entity_poly.pdbx_seq_one_letter_code
_entity_poly.pdbx_strand_id
1 'polypeptide(L)'
;MNEMHSLAREVSRYADGIGSGDGHDTQDAALARVHDALQLTRAAGDLLGAVARSARGAGCTWQEIGDAAGVTRQAAFQRFGKPADPRTGEPMVRSEIPHADVIAVDILDKIRAGQWDAVAGRFTETMAAAFDATALADGWAHIVASAGEVETVGSAFSRMHGLYTVVDLPIQQEAGSHVMRVSLDETGRIAGLRFMGPARL
;
A
#
# COMPACT_ATOMS: atom_id res chain seq x y z
N MET A 1 6.93 -8.91 -24.59
CA MET A 1 8.03 -9.91 -24.49
C MET A 1 9.34 -9.31 -23.98
N ASN A 2 9.67 -8.04 -24.27
CA ASN A 2 10.92 -7.39 -23.80
C ASN A 2 10.95 -7.09 -22.29
N GLU A 3 9.82 -6.68 -21.69
CA GLU A 3 9.74 -6.32 -20.26
C GLU A 3 9.92 -7.53 -19.33
N MET A 4 9.30 -8.67 -19.65
CA MET A 4 9.44 -9.90 -18.85
C MET A 4 10.88 -10.41 -18.81
N HIS A 5 11.61 -10.32 -19.92
CA HIS A 5 13.04 -10.64 -19.97
C HIS A 5 13.91 -9.59 -19.28
N SER A 6 13.47 -8.33 -19.21
CA SER A 6 14.17 -7.28 -18.44
C SER A 6 14.03 -7.53 -16.95
N LEU A 7 12.79 -7.74 -16.48
CA LEU A 7 12.48 -8.02 -15.08
C LEU A 7 13.18 -9.30 -14.61
N ALA A 8 13.13 -10.38 -15.41
CA ALA A 8 13.84 -11.62 -15.08
C ALA A 8 15.36 -11.44 -14.95
N ARG A 9 15.98 -10.62 -15.81
CA ARG A 9 17.42 -10.30 -15.71
C ARG A 9 17.76 -9.42 -14.52
N GLU A 10 16.82 -8.62 -14.06
CA GLU A 10 16.96 -7.77 -12.87
C GLU A 10 16.81 -8.60 -11.59
N VAL A 11 15.83 -9.51 -11.55
CA VAL A 11 15.66 -10.52 -10.49
C VAL A 11 16.90 -11.39 -10.34
N SER A 12 17.43 -11.93 -11.45
CA SER A 12 18.64 -12.78 -11.41
C SER A 12 19.87 -12.02 -10.94
N ARG A 13 20.11 -10.80 -11.45
CA ARG A 13 21.23 -9.96 -10.98
C ARG A 13 21.15 -9.65 -9.49
N TYR A 14 19.94 -9.41 -9.00
CA TYR A 14 19.73 -9.14 -7.59
C TYR A 14 19.93 -10.39 -6.73
N ALA A 15 19.41 -11.55 -7.16
CA ALA A 15 19.59 -12.83 -6.48
C ALA A 15 21.07 -13.25 -6.40
N ASP A 16 21.85 -13.01 -7.46
CA ASP A 16 23.29 -13.31 -7.50
C ASP A 16 24.09 -12.40 -6.56
N GLY A 17 23.60 -11.17 -6.28
CA GLY A 17 24.23 -10.22 -5.35
C GLY A 17 24.01 -10.52 -3.86
N ILE A 18 22.95 -11.27 -3.51
CA ILE A 18 22.63 -11.64 -2.11
C ILE A 18 23.70 -12.59 -1.52
N GLY A 19 24.42 -13.33 -2.36
CA GLY A 19 25.45 -14.29 -1.95
C GLY A 19 26.86 -13.72 -1.78
N SER A 20 27.10 -12.44 -2.09
CA SER A 20 28.45 -11.85 -2.09
C SER A 20 28.70 -10.83 -0.95
N GLY A 21 27.84 -10.80 0.07
CA GLY A 21 27.98 -9.87 1.19
C GLY A 21 29.24 -10.14 2.02
N ASP A 22 30.30 -9.36 1.76
CA ASP A 22 31.39 -9.17 2.72
C ASP A 22 30.79 -8.61 4.02
N GLY A 23 31.26 -9.13 5.17
CA GLY A 23 30.68 -8.97 6.50
C GLY A 23 30.74 -7.56 7.13
N HIS A 24 30.46 -6.51 6.36
CA HIS A 24 30.36 -5.13 6.80
C HIS A 24 29.10 -4.39 6.32
N ASP A 25 28.10 -5.14 5.84
CA ASP A 25 26.82 -4.53 5.46
C ASP A 25 26.21 -3.77 6.63
N THR A 26 26.07 -2.46 6.45
CA THR A 26 25.42 -1.61 7.44
C THR A 26 23.94 -2.01 7.54
N GLN A 27 23.34 -1.80 8.72
CA GLN A 27 21.92 -2.03 8.93
C GLN A 27 21.06 -1.32 7.86
N ASP A 28 21.48 -0.12 7.43
CA ASP A 28 20.82 0.64 6.35
C ASP A 28 20.90 -0.05 4.98
N ALA A 29 22.04 -0.66 4.64
CA ALA A 29 22.20 -1.41 3.40
C ALA A 29 21.35 -2.69 3.39
N ALA A 30 21.24 -3.37 4.53
CA ALA A 30 20.36 -4.52 4.69
C ALA A 30 18.88 -4.13 4.54
N LEU A 31 18.46 -3.00 5.14
CA LEU A 31 17.10 -2.49 5.01
C LEU A 31 16.78 -2.00 3.58
N ALA A 32 17.73 -1.32 2.92
CA ALA A 32 17.60 -0.93 1.51
C ALA A 32 17.38 -2.16 0.62
N ARG A 33 18.09 -3.27 0.88
CA ARG A 33 17.89 -4.50 0.12
C ARG A 33 16.52 -5.16 0.33
N VAL A 34 15.98 -5.08 1.54
CA VAL A 34 14.61 -5.54 1.80
C VAL A 34 13.61 -4.67 1.03
N HIS A 35 13.81 -3.35 1.01
CA HIS A 35 12.99 -2.44 0.23
C HIS A 35 13.04 -2.76 -1.27
N ASP A 36 14.23 -2.96 -1.84
CA ASP A 36 14.40 -3.28 -3.25
C ASP A 36 13.73 -4.61 -3.64
N ALA A 37 13.85 -5.64 -2.78
CA ALA A 37 13.16 -6.92 -2.97
C ALA A 37 11.63 -6.77 -2.95
N LEU A 38 11.09 -5.87 -2.10
CA LEU A 38 9.67 -5.55 -2.08
C LEU A 38 9.24 -4.81 -3.35
N GLN A 39 10.04 -3.86 -3.84
CA GLN A 39 9.77 -3.16 -5.11
C GLN A 39 9.73 -4.13 -6.29
N LEU A 40 10.67 -5.08 -6.33
CA LEU A 40 10.71 -6.11 -7.36
C LEU A 40 9.49 -7.05 -7.28
N THR A 41 9.07 -7.41 -6.08
CA THR A 41 7.86 -8.23 -5.87
C THR A 41 6.59 -7.52 -6.36
N ARG A 42 6.49 -6.20 -6.13
CA ARG A 42 5.39 -5.37 -6.62
C ARG A 42 5.38 -5.33 -8.15
N ALA A 43 6.51 -5.00 -8.77
CA ALA A 43 6.65 -4.96 -10.23
C ALA A 43 6.30 -6.30 -10.90
N ALA A 44 6.71 -7.42 -10.29
CA ALA A 44 6.32 -8.76 -10.74
C ALA A 44 4.80 -9.01 -10.61
N GLY A 45 4.19 -8.57 -9.51
CA GLY A 45 2.75 -8.62 -9.31
C GLY A 45 1.96 -7.83 -10.34
N ASP A 46 2.43 -6.63 -10.68
CA ASP A 46 1.80 -5.76 -11.69
C ASP A 46 1.88 -6.37 -13.09
N LEU A 47 3.06 -6.91 -13.45
CA LEU A 47 3.24 -7.64 -14.70
C LEU A 47 2.30 -8.84 -14.79
N LEU A 48 2.23 -9.65 -13.72
CA LEU A 48 1.32 -10.80 -13.67
C LEU A 48 -0.14 -10.36 -13.84
N GLY A 49 -0.54 -9.27 -13.18
CA GLY A 49 -1.86 -8.68 -13.34
C GLY A 49 -2.14 -8.21 -14.77
N ALA A 50 -1.18 -7.57 -15.43
CA ALA A 50 -1.29 -7.12 -16.81
C ALA A 50 -1.42 -8.30 -17.78
N VAL A 51 -0.59 -9.33 -17.61
CA VAL A 51 -0.64 -10.56 -18.43
C VAL A 51 -1.95 -11.31 -18.23
N ALA A 52 -2.42 -11.46 -16.99
CA ALA A 52 -3.70 -12.09 -16.69
C ALA A 52 -4.88 -11.34 -17.34
N ARG A 53 -4.88 -10.00 -17.32
CA ARG A 53 -5.89 -9.19 -18.02
C ARG A 53 -5.79 -9.34 -19.54
N SER A 54 -4.59 -9.41 -20.10
CA SER A 54 -4.39 -9.68 -21.52
C SER A 54 -4.93 -11.06 -21.93
N ALA A 55 -4.67 -12.10 -21.12
CA ALA A 55 -5.20 -13.44 -21.33
C ALA A 55 -6.74 -13.44 -21.27
N ARG A 56 -7.32 -12.71 -20.30
CA ARG A 56 -8.78 -12.54 -20.23
C ARG A 56 -9.35 -11.88 -21.48
N GLY A 57 -8.69 -10.85 -22.02
CA GLY A 57 -9.06 -10.18 -23.26
C GLY A 57 -8.94 -11.08 -24.51
N ALA A 58 -8.04 -12.06 -24.48
CA ALA A 58 -7.88 -13.09 -25.52
C ALA A 58 -8.91 -14.23 -25.42
N GLY A 59 -9.81 -14.20 -24.43
CA GLY A 59 -10.90 -15.18 -24.28
C GLY A 59 -10.67 -16.22 -23.18
N CYS A 60 -9.51 -16.26 -22.53
CA CYS A 60 -9.26 -17.20 -21.43
C CYS A 60 -10.24 -16.96 -20.27
N THR A 61 -10.68 -18.04 -19.65
CA THR A 61 -11.55 -18.02 -18.47
C THR A 61 -10.75 -17.75 -17.20
N TRP A 62 -11.42 -17.29 -16.14
CA TRP A 62 -10.79 -17.15 -14.82
C TRP A 62 -10.32 -18.48 -14.22
N GLN A 63 -10.88 -19.60 -14.68
CA GLN A 63 -10.41 -20.93 -14.31
C GLN A 63 -9.01 -21.16 -14.90
N GLU A 64 -8.86 -21.04 -16.22
CA GLU A 64 -7.60 -21.25 -16.92
C GLU A 64 -6.49 -20.30 -16.45
N ILE A 65 -6.84 -19.03 -16.19
CA ILE A 65 -5.90 -18.03 -15.64
C ILE A 65 -5.49 -18.40 -14.20
N GLY A 66 -6.43 -18.89 -13.38
CA GLY A 66 -6.15 -19.35 -12.03
C GLY A 66 -5.22 -20.56 -12.03
N ASP A 67 -5.52 -21.55 -12.86
CA ASP A 67 -4.73 -22.78 -13.00
C ASP A 67 -3.29 -22.44 -13.44
N ALA A 68 -3.12 -21.54 -14.43
CA ALA A 68 -1.80 -21.08 -14.87
C ALA A 68 -1.04 -20.26 -13.80
N ALA A 69 -1.75 -19.53 -12.94
CA ALA A 69 -1.18 -18.74 -11.85
C ALA A 69 -1.02 -19.53 -10.54
N GLY A 70 -1.42 -20.81 -10.50
CA GLY A 70 -1.38 -21.64 -9.29
C GLY A 70 -2.35 -21.20 -8.19
N VAL A 71 -3.46 -20.55 -8.54
CA VAL A 71 -4.48 -20.07 -7.59
C VAL A 71 -5.87 -20.55 -7.99
N THR A 72 -6.82 -20.53 -7.06
CA THR A 72 -8.21 -20.87 -7.38
C THR A 72 -8.84 -19.88 -8.36
N ARG A 73 -9.86 -20.29 -9.13
CA ARG A 73 -10.64 -19.40 -10.00
C ARG A 73 -11.14 -18.15 -9.28
N GLN A 74 -11.64 -18.30 -8.05
CA GLN A 74 -12.13 -17.19 -7.25
C GLN A 74 -10.99 -16.25 -6.86
N ALA A 75 -9.83 -16.78 -6.45
CA ALA A 75 -8.65 -15.98 -6.16
C ALA A 75 -8.12 -15.25 -7.41
N ALA A 76 -8.15 -15.89 -8.58
CA ALA A 76 -7.80 -15.27 -9.86
C ALA A 76 -8.76 -14.13 -10.22
N PHE A 77 -10.08 -14.34 -10.07
CA PHE A 77 -11.07 -13.29 -10.31
C PHE A 77 -10.88 -12.10 -9.36
N GLN A 78 -10.65 -12.34 -8.07
CA GLN A 78 -10.43 -11.27 -7.09
C GLN A 78 -9.14 -10.49 -7.36
N ARG A 79 -8.02 -11.19 -7.63
CA ARG A 79 -6.71 -10.57 -7.90
C ARG A 79 -6.66 -9.84 -9.23
N PHE A 80 -7.12 -10.47 -10.31
CA PHE A 80 -6.86 -10.00 -11.68
C PHE A 80 -8.10 -9.43 -12.39
N GLY A 81 -9.31 -9.71 -11.89
CA GLY A 81 -10.54 -9.15 -12.43
C GLY A 81 -10.63 -7.65 -12.20
N LYS A 82 -11.26 -6.94 -13.15
CA LYS A 82 -11.76 -5.58 -12.90
C LYS A 82 -13.04 -5.74 -12.07
N PRO A 83 -13.14 -5.16 -10.86
CA PRO A 83 -14.43 -5.01 -10.23
C PRO A 83 -15.32 -4.25 -11.21
N ALA A 84 -16.46 -4.83 -11.56
CA ALA A 84 -17.50 -4.09 -12.24
C ALA A 84 -18.53 -3.73 -11.17
N ASP A 85 -19.04 -2.52 -11.19
CA ASP A 85 -20.13 -2.16 -10.30
C ASP A 85 -21.31 -3.13 -10.57
N PRO A 86 -21.80 -3.89 -9.57
CA PRO A 86 -22.85 -4.88 -9.79
C PRO A 86 -24.21 -4.27 -10.15
N ARG A 87 -24.39 -2.95 -10.01
CA ARG A 87 -25.63 -2.21 -10.33
C ARG A 87 -25.59 -1.60 -11.72
N THR A 88 -24.42 -1.20 -12.21
CA THR A 88 -24.28 -0.47 -13.48
C THR A 88 -23.49 -1.24 -14.54
N GLY A 89 -22.72 -2.26 -14.14
CA GLY A 89 -21.83 -3.03 -15.01
C GLY A 89 -20.59 -2.25 -15.46
N GLU A 90 -20.40 -1.02 -14.97
CA GLU A 90 -19.28 -0.18 -15.39
C GLU A 90 -17.95 -0.69 -14.80
N PRO A 91 -16.85 -0.64 -15.58
CA PRO A 91 -15.54 -1.03 -15.11
C PRO A 91 -15.08 -0.08 -13.99
N MET A 92 -14.92 -0.61 -12.77
CA MET A 92 -14.26 0.14 -11.70
C MET A 92 -12.75 0.12 -11.99
N VAL A 93 -12.21 1.29 -12.32
CA VAL A 93 -10.79 1.45 -12.64
C VAL A 93 -9.97 1.30 -11.35
N ARG A 94 -9.23 0.20 -11.21
CA ARG A 94 -8.18 0.07 -10.20
C ARG A 94 -6.97 0.87 -10.68
N SER A 95 -6.81 2.10 -10.21
CA SER A 95 -5.59 2.88 -10.39
C SER A 95 -4.89 2.98 -9.05
N GLU A 96 -3.67 2.47 -8.94
CA GLU A 96 -2.81 2.76 -7.80
C GLU A 96 -2.46 4.25 -7.83
N ILE A 97 -2.54 4.93 -6.69
CA ILE A 97 -2.16 6.33 -6.58
C ILE A 97 -0.63 6.41 -6.61
N PRO A 98 -0.01 7.06 -7.62
CA PRO A 98 1.43 7.29 -7.62
C PRO A 98 1.83 8.08 -6.38
N HIS A 99 2.95 7.74 -5.77
CA HIS A 99 3.48 8.41 -4.58
C HIS A 99 2.54 8.40 -3.35
N ALA A 100 1.71 7.36 -3.21
CA ALA A 100 0.82 7.21 -2.06
C ALA A 100 1.58 7.16 -0.70
N ASP A 101 2.81 6.66 -0.71
CA ASP A 101 3.78 6.73 0.39
C ASP A 101 4.06 8.18 0.81
N VAL A 102 4.39 9.05 -0.15
CA VAL A 102 4.65 10.48 0.11
C VAL A 102 3.39 11.16 0.65
N ILE A 103 2.21 10.80 0.12
CA ILE A 103 0.92 11.32 0.62
C ILE A 103 0.71 10.92 2.09
N ALA A 104 1.00 9.68 2.47
CA ALA A 104 0.83 9.22 3.85
C ALA A 104 1.80 9.94 4.81
N VAL A 105 3.05 10.14 4.40
CA VAL A 105 4.03 10.91 5.21
C VAL A 105 3.58 12.36 5.37
N ASP A 106 3.16 13.01 4.28
CA ASP A 106 2.63 14.37 4.30
C ASP A 106 1.41 14.52 5.23
N ILE A 107 0.52 13.52 5.27
CA ILE A 107 -0.61 13.50 6.20
C ILE A 107 -0.13 13.44 7.65
N LEU A 108 0.85 12.57 7.96
CA LEU A 108 1.40 12.47 9.31
C LEU A 108 2.07 13.78 9.76
N ASP A 109 2.84 14.42 8.88
CA ASP A 109 3.49 15.69 9.19
C ASP A 109 2.48 16.80 9.46
N LYS A 110 1.39 16.85 8.69
CA LYS A 110 0.28 17.79 8.93
C LYS A 110 -0.42 17.53 10.27
N ILE A 111 -0.64 16.26 10.63
CA ILE A 111 -1.20 15.87 11.94
C ILE A 111 -0.26 16.34 13.06
N ARG A 112 1.05 16.07 12.97
CA ARG A 112 2.03 16.50 13.98
C ARG A 112 2.13 18.02 14.10
N ALA A 113 1.92 18.74 12.99
CA ALA A 113 1.89 20.21 12.96
C ALA A 113 0.54 20.82 13.40
N GLY A 114 -0.44 19.99 13.79
CA GLY A 114 -1.76 20.47 14.20
C GLY A 114 -2.62 21.04 13.06
N GLN A 115 -2.30 20.72 11.80
CA GLN A 115 -2.99 21.21 10.62
C GLN A 115 -4.24 20.37 10.31
N TRP A 116 -5.17 20.30 11.25
CA TRP A 116 -6.34 19.41 11.20
C TRP A 116 -7.24 19.66 10.00
N ASP A 117 -7.57 20.92 9.73
CA ASP A 117 -8.42 21.30 8.60
C ASP A 117 -7.80 20.94 7.25
N ALA A 118 -6.46 21.00 7.15
CA ALA A 118 -5.76 20.62 5.92
C ALA A 118 -5.86 19.12 5.65
N VAL A 119 -5.89 18.29 6.71
CA VAL A 119 -6.09 16.84 6.58
C VAL A 119 -7.57 16.52 6.33
N ALA A 120 -8.48 17.12 7.09
CA ALA A 120 -9.92 16.92 6.94
C ALA A 120 -10.44 17.37 5.56
N GLY A 121 -9.87 18.43 4.98
CA GLY A 121 -10.17 18.89 3.62
C GLY A 121 -9.84 17.86 2.53
N ARG A 122 -9.00 16.86 2.83
CA ARG A 122 -8.67 15.74 1.92
C ARG A 122 -9.59 14.55 2.10
N PHE A 123 -10.48 14.54 3.10
CA PHE A 123 -11.41 13.44 3.31
C PHE A 123 -12.40 13.34 2.15
N THR A 124 -12.88 12.13 1.89
CA THR A 124 -14.07 11.93 1.06
C THR A 124 -15.28 12.51 1.77
N GLU A 125 -16.35 12.82 1.03
CA GLU A 125 -17.59 13.35 1.60
C GLU A 125 -18.15 12.42 2.69
N THR A 126 -18.13 11.10 2.44
CA THR A 126 -18.57 10.10 3.41
C THR A 126 -17.74 10.12 4.69
N MET A 127 -16.42 10.28 4.58
CA MET A 127 -15.54 10.32 5.76
C MET A 127 -15.71 11.64 6.52
N ALA A 128 -15.76 12.78 5.82
CA ALA A 128 -15.96 14.10 6.43
C ALA A 128 -17.28 14.20 7.20
N ALA A 129 -18.33 13.49 6.76
CA ALA A 129 -19.61 13.45 7.47
C ALA A 129 -19.57 12.69 8.81
N ALA A 130 -18.59 11.79 9.00
CA ALA A 130 -18.48 10.93 10.18
C ALA A 130 -17.26 11.25 11.06
N PHE A 131 -16.25 11.91 10.51
CA PHE A 131 -14.96 12.14 11.14
C PHE A 131 -14.39 13.49 10.68
N ASP A 132 -14.57 14.53 11.49
CA ASP A 132 -14.16 15.90 11.19
C ASP A 132 -12.78 16.25 11.77
N ALA A 133 -12.36 17.52 11.58
CA ALA A 133 -11.07 18.00 12.09
C ALA A 133 -10.96 17.90 13.63
N THR A 134 -12.07 18.06 14.35
CA THR A 134 -12.10 17.96 15.82
C THR A 134 -11.89 16.51 16.25
N ALA A 135 -12.64 15.57 15.64
CA ALA A 135 -12.49 14.14 15.91
C ALA A 135 -11.08 13.62 15.59
N LEU A 136 -10.45 14.17 14.54
CA LEU A 136 -9.05 13.89 14.22
C LEU A 136 -8.10 14.38 15.31
N ALA A 137 -8.26 15.62 15.78
CA ALA A 137 -7.44 16.20 16.83
C ALA A 137 -7.58 15.41 18.15
N ASP A 138 -8.81 15.06 18.53
CA ASP A 138 -9.09 14.26 19.73
C ASP A 138 -8.47 12.86 19.64
N GLY A 139 -8.60 12.21 18.48
CA GLY A 139 -7.99 10.90 18.23
C GLY A 139 -6.47 10.94 18.33
N TRP A 140 -5.84 11.97 17.75
CA TRP A 140 -4.39 12.16 17.85
C TRP A 140 -3.92 12.44 19.29
N ALA A 141 -4.63 13.32 20.01
CA ALA A 141 -4.33 13.61 21.41
C ALA A 141 -4.38 12.35 22.28
N HIS A 142 -5.36 11.47 22.03
CA HIS A 142 -5.44 10.18 22.71
C HIS A 142 -4.22 9.28 22.44
N ILE A 143 -3.75 9.23 21.19
CA ILE A 143 -2.58 8.43 20.80
C ILE A 143 -1.31 8.96 21.47
N VAL A 144 -1.05 10.27 21.39
CA VAL A 144 0.11 10.91 22.01
C VAL A 144 0.07 10.74 23.54
N ALA A 145 -1.09 10.91 24.17
CA ALA A 145 -1.24 10.68 25.61
C ALA A 145 -0.96 9.21 26.01
N SER A 146 -1.22 8.26 25.11
CA SER A 146 -1.05 6.82 25.38
C SER A 146 0.36 6.29 25.10
N ALA A 147 1.05 6.84 24.09
CA ALA A 147 2.29 6.28 23.56
C ALA A 147 3.44 7.29 23.45
N GLY A 148 3.22 8.55 23.83
CA GLY A 148 4.21 9.63 23.72
C GLY A 148 4.29 10.22 22.32
N GLU A 149 5.24 11.14 22.14
CA GLU A 149 5.48 11.79 20.85
C GLU A 149 6.10 10.83 19.83
N VAL A 150 5.93 11.14 18.54
CA VAL A 150 6.57 10.37 17.45
C VAL A 150 8.05 10.73 17.38
N GLU A 151 8.89 9.72 17.60
CA GLU A 151 10.34 9.81 17.52
C GLU A 151 10.85 9.54 16.11
N THR A 152 10.38 8.44 15.50
CA THR A 152 10.86 7.99 14.19
C THR A 152 9.71 7.49 13.33
N VAL A 153 9.77 7.80 12.04
CA VAL A 153 8.84 7.30 11.03
C VAL A 153 9.56 6.23 10.20
N GLY A 154 8.97 5.05 10.11
CA GLY A 154 9.50 3.95 9.29
C GLY A 154 9.11 4.09 7.82
N SER A 155 9.60 3.18 6.98
CA SER A 155 9.28 3.18 5.55
C SER A 155 7.80 2.87 5.31
N ALA A 156 7.14 3.73 4.55
CA ALA A 156 5.77 3.54 4.14
C ALA A 156 5.63 2.32 3.21
N PHE A 157 4.54 1.58 3.35
CA PHE A 157 4.20 0.45 2.49
C PHE A 157 2.80 0.64 1.90
N SER A 158 2.71 0.89 0.59
CA SER A 158 1.42 0.92 -0.12
C SER A 158 0.99 -0.48 -0.55
N ARG A 159 -0.32 -0.74 -0.61
CA ARG A 159 -0.89 -1.90 -1.28
C ARG A 159 -2.29 -1.59 -1.75
N MET A 160 -2.71 -2.24 -2.83
CA MET A 160 -4.11 -2.20 -3.23
C MET A 160 -4.97 -3.10 -2.34
N HIS A 161 -6.09 -2.57 -1.86
CA HIS A 161 -7.13 -3.34 -1.18
C HIS A 161 -8.51 -2.99 -1.74
N GLY A 162 -9.05 -3.89 -2.56
CA GLY A 162 -10.31 -3.64 -3.27
C GLY A 162 -10.15 -2.54 -4.31
N LEU A 163 -10.73 -1.38 -4.01
CA LEU A 163 -10.70 -0.17 -4.86
C LEU A 163 -9.79 0.92 -4.27
N TYR A 164 -9.28 0.72 -3.07
CA TYR A 164 -8.49 1.71 -2.35
C TYR A 164 -7.00 1.41 -2.44
N THR A 165 -6.19 2.46 -2.55
CA THR A 165 -4.77 2.39 -2.25
C THR A 165 -4.59 2.52 -0.73
N VAL A 166 -4.16 1.45 -0.07
CA VAL A 166 -3.96 1.42 1.38
C VAL A 166 -2.48 1.55 1.68
N VAL A 167 -2.10 2.57 2.46
CA VAL A 167 -0.73 2.84 2.86
C VAL A 167 -0.60 2.62 4.36
N ASP A 168 0.33 1.76 4.75
CA ASP A 168 0.73 1.55 6.13
C ASP A 168 2.03 2.31 6.39
N LEU A 169 2.02 3.22 7.36
CA LEU A 169 3.17 3.99 7.81
C LEU A 169 3.50 3.60 9.25
N PRO A 170 4.57 2.82 9.47
CA PRO A 170 5.03 2.51 10.82
C PRO A 170 5.54 3.77 11.53
N ILE A 171 5.14 3.97 12.78
CA ILE A 171 5.61 5.06 13.63
C ILE A 171 6.15 4.50 14.95
N GLN A 172 7.32 4.98 15.34
CA GLN A 172 7.93 4.71 16.65
C GLN A 172 7.70 5.91 17.56
N GLN A 173 7.32 5.62 18.79
CA GLN A 173 7.00 6.62 19.81
C GLN A 173 7.71 6.25 21.12
N GLU A 174 7.78 7.21 22.04
CA GLU A 174 8.47 7.05 23.32
C GLU A 174 8.04 5.80 24.11
N ALA A 175 6.75 5.46 24.04
CA ALA A 175 6.15 4.33 24.74
C ALA A 175 5.49 3.31 23.78
N GLY A 176 6.14 3.04 22.64
CA GLY A 176 5.80 1.88 21.81
C GLY A 176 5.84 2.16 20.32
N SER A 177 5.06 1.39 19.56
CA SER A 177 4.95 1.56 18.12
C SER A 177 3.50 1.50 17.68
N HIS A 178 3.17 2.30 16.67
CA HIS A 178 1.88 2.26 16.01
C HIS A 178 2.08 2.11 14.50
N VAL A 179 1.02 1.75 13.79
CA VAL A 179 0.94 1.86 12.33
C VAL A 179 -0.19 2.81 11.99
N MET A 180 0.15 3.92 11.34
CA MET A 180 -0.86 4.79 10.71
C MET A 180 -1.24 4.18 9.37
N ARG A 181 -2.53 3.84 9.19
CA ARG A 181 -3.08 3.34 7.93
C ARG A 181 -3.93 4.41 7.29
N VAL A 182 -3.58 4.76 6.06
CA VAL A 182 -4.35 5.65 5.18
C VAL A 182 -4.95 4.82 4.05
N SER A 183 -6.24 4.99 3.79
CA SER A 183 -6.92 4.41 2.62
C SER A 183 -7.30 5.55 1.69
N LEU A 184 -6.78 5.52 0.47
CA LEU A 184 -7.01 6.51 -0.56
C LEU A 184 -7.95 5.95 -1.61
N ASP A 185 -8.95 6.72 -2.02
CA ASP A 185 -9.80 6.40 -3.17
C ASP A 185 -9.06 6.61 -4.50
N GLU A 186 -9.74 6.37 -5.62
CA GLU A 186 -9.18 6.51 -6.97
C GLU A 186 -8.76 7.94 -7.32
N THR A 187 -9.20 8.95 -6.56
CA THR A 187 -8.85 10.36 -6.73
C THR A 187 -7.74 10.81 -5.78
N GLY A 188 -7.27 9.93 -4.88
CA GLY A 188 -6.28 10.25 -3.87
C GLY A 188 -6.85 10.98 -2.65
N ARG A 189 -8.18 10.98 -2.47
CA ARG A 189 -8.84 11.47 -1.24
C ARG A 189 -8.85 10.38 -0.18
N ILE A 190 -8.82 10.81 1.08
CA ILE A 190 -8.75 9.90 2.22
C ILE A 190 -10.16 9.36 2.47
N ALA A 191 -10.34 8.07 2.18
CA ALA A 191 -11.55 7.31 2.48
C ALA A 191 -11.48 6.61 3.86
N GLY A 192 -10.29 6.54 4.45
CA GLY A 192 -10.10 6.06 5.81
C GLY A 192 -8.75 6.43 6.38
N LEU A 193 -8.72 6.75 7.67
CA LEU A 193 -7.52 7.01 8.45
C LEU A 193 -7.66 6.30 9.80
N ARG A 194 -6.62 5.57 10.21
CA ARG A 194 -6.61 4.91 11.52
C ARG A 194 -5.21 4.70 12.04
N PHE A 195 -5.07 4.72 13.36
CA PHE A 195 -3.86 4.33 14.05
C PHE A 195 -4.09 2.99 14.72
N MET A 196 -3.21 2.04 14.43
CA MET A 196 -3.29 0.68 14.97
C MET A 196 -2.15 0.51 15.97
N GLY A 197 -2.49 0.14 17.21
CA GLY A 197 -1.51 -0.26 18.21
C GLY A 197 -0.70 -1.48 17.76
N PRO A 198 0.37 -1.82 18.49
CA PRO A 198 1.18 -2.98 18.15
C PRO A 198 0.30 -4.22 18.15
N ALA A 199 0.46 -5.09 17.15
CA ALA A 199 -0.28 -6.33 17.07
C ALA A 199 -0.06 -7.09 18.39
N ARG A 200 -1.12 -7.33 19.17
CA ARG A 200 -1.06 -8.28 20.27
C ARG A 200 -0.85 -9.65 19.61
N LEU A 201 0.37 -10.17 19.73
CA LEU A 201 0.70 -11.56 19.46
C LEU A 201 -0.09 -12.47 20.40
#